data_AF-A0A2N3L6M5-F1
#
_entry.id   AF-A0A2N3L6M5-F1
#
_cell.length_a   1.000
_cell.length_b   1.000
_cell.length_c   1.000
_cell.angle_alpha   90.00
_cell.angle_beta   90.00
_cell.angle_gamma   90.00
#
_symmetry.space_group_name_H-M   'P 1'
#
loop_
_entity.id
_entity.type
_entity.pdbx_description
1 polymer ?
#
loop_
_entity_poly.entity_id
_entity_poly.type
_entity_poly.pdbx_seq_one_letter_code
_entity_poly.pdbx_strand_id
1 'polypeptide(L)'
;MKRLSFTWGSLRTICAISMVMLIAGCAGMQSHTAKVTGTVTYRERIALSPESNTLVVRLLDVSRADAPATVIASVSNPVSNPPMGFILPYDPDKIDARFTYVVEASIINKNGDLVFRNDQAYRVITGNAPSDVEIMVKQIARPMSDGARKTNGSDVSRDVAAIESRLGDLRVIPGQYRDGDNTVSYQAYVTTDDVPVYVEEHRDLGKYGRSDVKFYYRNGTLLRFAEDAERTNFGGNTSDSALQYTLELDFAMGRFSDGSKTINGEASEPDEHEISGALSQSKVALSRIDAKLSESSAVPLAGPQIFVCEDKGRFSARFDDQANTVVIEFPGREPIALDQKRTASGYEYGNDQYDLRGKGQEATWQSPMGTTRCAVSANAMSLALAPGNFPLVKTVDLKKPGNNEWTRYFEDLWPAINACIVENPGDLVSVLKAWPTNHGMVGVRTVNGNGGRYDCLVPSDGFGTAHTELVEATTNILPGENQVLFTPANGAYPGGDCFSHERLEQDGVFIGWLSHNRCTS
;
A
#
# COMPACT_ATOMS: atom_id res chain seq x y z
N MET A 1 -19.19 -106.97 45.08
CA MET A 1 -18.69 -106.92 43.69
C MET A 1 -19.33 -105.72 42.99
N LYS A 2 -18.48 -104.91 42.34
CA LYS A 2 -18.72 -103.85 41.34
C LYS A 2 -20.18 -103.42 41.04
N ARG A 3 -20.41 -102.11 41.07
CA ARG A 3 -20.72 -101.32 39.85
C ARG A 3 -20.60 -99.82 40.15
N LEU A 4 -19.80 -99.13 39.34
CA LEU A 4 -19.82 -97.67 39.21
C LEU A 4 -21.16 -97.25 38.63
N SER A 5 -21.74 -96.17 39.16
CA SER A 5 -22.65 -95.31 38.42
C SER A 5 -22.35 -93.86 38.76
N PHE A 6 -21.92 -93.16 37.72
CA PHE A 6 -21.60 -91.75 37.66
C PHE A 6 -22.91 -90.95 37.61
N THR A 7 -23.18 -90.12 38.61
CA THR A 7 -24.33 -89.19 38.60
C THR A 7 -23.91 -87.83 39.17
N TRP A 8 -23.68 -86.89 38.27
CA TRP A 8 -24.34 -85.59 38.21
C TRP A 8 -24.62 -84.90 39.56
N GLY A 9 -23.73 -84.01 39.98
CA GLY A 9 -23.97 -83.21 41.19
C GLY A 9 -22.87 -82.21 41.48
N SER A 10 -22.65 -81.23 40.60
CA SER A 10 -21.96 -79.95 40.95
C SER A 10 -21.80 -79.04 39.72
N LEU A 11 -22.87 -78.81 38.96
CA LEU A 11 -22.86 -77.81 37.87
C LEU A 11 -24.04 -76.85 37.92
N ARG A 12 -24.51 -76.51 39.12
CA ARG A 12 -25.57 -75.49 39.30
C ARG A 12 -25.23 -74.37 40.29
N THR A 13 -24.07 -74.42 40.94
CA THR A 13 -23.72 -73.46 42.00
C THR A 13 -22.45 -72.65 41.71
N ILE A 14 -21.98 -72.62 40.46
CA ILE A 14 -20.85 -71.77 40.04
C ILE A 14 -21.26 -70.72 38.98
N CYS A 15 -22.41 -70.85 38.31
CA CYS A 15 -22.87 -69.85 37.34
C CYS A 15 -23.75 -68.72 37.91
N ALA A 16 -24.24 -68.82 39.15
CA ALA A 16 -25.17 -67.82 39.70
C ALA A 16 -24.47 -66.62 40.39
N ILE A 17 -23.17 -66.71 40.70
CA ILE A 17 -22.44 -65.63 41.37
C ILE A 17 -21.56 -64.83 40.37
N SER A 18 -21.18 -65.41 39.22
CA SER A 18 -20.50 -64.64 38.16
C SER A 18 -21.45 -63.81 37.28
N MET A 19 -22.76 -64.09 37.31
CA MET A 19 -23.77 -63.38 36.50
C MET A 19 -24.48 -62.24 37.24
N VAL A 20 -24.10 -61.92 38.48
CA VAL A 20 -24.63 -60.75 39.23
C VAL A 20 -23.58 -59.65 39.39
N MET A 21 -22.28 -59.92 39.19
CA MET A 21 -21.22 -58.89 39.19
C MET A 21 -20.97 -58.20 37.83
N LEU A 22 -21.72 -58.55 36.78
CA LEU A 22 -21.59 -57.94 35.44
C LEU A 22 -22.64 -56.86 35.13
N ILE A 23 -23.55 -56.54 36.07
CA ILE A 23 -24.64 -55.56 35.83
C ILE A 23 -24.42 -54.23 36.60
N ALA A 24 -23.36 -54.10 37.40
CA ALA A 24 -23.06 -52.86 38.15
C ALA A 24 -22.04 -51.93 37.46
N GLY A 25 -21.83 -52.06 36.13
CA GLY A 25 -20.80 -51.31 35.39
C GLY A 25 -21.32 -50.13 34.54
N CYS A 26 -22.62 -49.91 34.45
CA CYS A 26 -23.21 -48.83 33.62
C CYS A 26 -24.10 -47.90 34.45
N ALA A 27 -23.56 -47.34 35.53
CA ALA A 27 -24.18 -46.25 36.26
C ALA A 27 -23.08 -45.30 36.73
N GLY A 28 -22.58 -44.42 35.84
CA GLY A 28 -21.57 -43.45 36.26
C GLY A 28 -20.75 -42.73 35.19
N MET A 29 -21.25 -42.54 33.97
CA MET A 29 -20.80 -41.42 33.12
C MET A 29 -22.05 -40.68 32.64
N GLN A 30 -22.77 -40.08 33.59
CA GLN A 30 -23.65 -38.98 33.22
C GLN A 30 -22.73 -37.80 32.92
N SER A 31 -22.52 -37.50 31.64
CA SER A 31 -22.01 -36.20 31.23
C SER A 31 -22.95 -35.14 31.83
N HIS A 32 -22.45 -34.36 32.78
CA HIS A 32 -23.24 -33.34 33.44
C HIS A 32 -23.36 -32.13 32.50
N THR A 33 -24.14 -32.25 31.42
CA THR A 33 -24.33 -31.19 30.43
C THR A 33 -25.24 -30.10 31.01
N ALA A 34 -24.71 -28.88 31.15
CA ALA A 34 -25.52 -27.71 31.44
C ALA A 34 -25.97 -27.03 30.13
N LYS A 35 -26.88 -26.06 30.21
CA LYS A 35 -27.43 -25.40 29.03
C LYS A 35 -27.63 -23.91 29.25
N VAL A 36 -27.38 -23.14 28.19
CA VAL A 36 -27.86 -21.77 28.03
C VAL A 36 -29.08 -21.82 27.11
N THR A 37 -30.17 -21.19 27.51
CA THR A 37 -31.39 -21.06 26.70
C THR A 37 -31.61 -19.62 26.28
N GLY A 38 -32.49 -19.42 25.32
CA GLY A 38 -32.88 -18.07 24.96
C GLY A 38 -33.70 -17.99 23.70
N THR A 39 -33.96 -16.76 23.29
CA THR A 39 -34.63 -16.44 22.03
C THR A 39 -33.81 -15.46 21.21
N VAL A 40 -33.90 -15.57 19.89
CA VAL A 40 -33.26 -14.66 18.93
C VAL A 40 -34.35 -13.92 18.16
N THR A 41 -34.29 -12.60 18.18
CA THR A 41 -35.22 -11.69 17.50
C THR A 41 -34.47 -10.70 16.61
N TYR A 42 -35.16 -10.14 15.62
CA TYR A 42 -34.69 -9.01 14.82
C TYR A 42 -35.85 -8.03 14.57
N ARG A 43 -35.55 -6.77 14.28
CA ARG A 43 -36.57 -5.69 14.22
C ARG A 43 -37.23 -5.58 12.85
N GLU A 44 -36.53 -6.01 11.83
CA GLU A 44 -36.89 -5.92 10.43
C GLU A 44 -38.11 -6.80 10.14
N ARG A 45 -39.10 -6.28 9.43
CA ARG A 45 -40.30 -7.03 9.04
C ARG A 45 -40.02 -7.89 7.79
N ILE A 46 -39.05 -8.79 7.90
CA ILE A 46 -38.66 -9.69 6.82
C ILE A 46 -38.79 -11.15 7.28
N ALA A 47 -39.21 -12.04 6.38
CA ALA A 47 -39.22 -13.47 6.64
C ALA A 47 -37.93 -14.09 6.07
N LEU A 48 -37.19 -14.81 6.91
CA LEU A 48 -36.01 -15.56 6.47
C LEU A 48 -36.43 -17.00 6.16
N SER A 49 -36.05 -17.49 4.97
CA SER A 49 -36.39 -18.85 4.57
C SER A 49 -35.51 -19.88 5.29
N PRO A 50 -36.08 -20.94 5.90
CA PRO A 50 -35.33 -22.02 6.56
C PRO A 50 -34.41 -22.78 5.61
N GLU A 51 -34.71 -22.80 4.30
CA GLU A 51 -33.92 -23.50 3.30
C GLU A 51 -32.66 -22.74 2.88
N SER A 52 -32.62 -21.43 3.13
CA SER A 52 -31.54 -20.57 2.68
C SER A 52 -30.83 -19.82 3.79
N ASN A 53 -31.20 -20.03 5.05
CA ASN A 53 -30.57 -19.40 6.20
C ASN A 53 -30.52 -20.34 7.41
N THR A 54 -29.44 -20.26 8.17
CA THR A 54 -29.19 -21.04 9.37
C THR A 54 -28.89 -20.09 10.53
N LEU A 55 -29.58 -20.28 11.64
CA LEU A 55 -29.27 -19.63 12.91
C LEU A 55 -28.11 -20.39 13.57
N VAL A 56 -27.02 -19.70 13.86
CA VAL A 56 -25.86 -20.21 14.58
C VAL A 56 -25.76 -19.49 15.92
N VAL A 57 -25.70 -20.23 17.02
CA VAL A 57 -25.55 -19.67 18.37
C VAL A 57 -24.32 -20.29 19.04
N ARG A 58 -23.44 -19.43 19.54
CA ARG A 58 -22.14 -19.81 20.15
C ARG A 58 -22.01 -19.26 21.56
N LEU A 59 -21.39 -20.06 22.43
CA LEU A 59 -20.94 -19.65 23.77
C LEU A 59 -19.46 -19.34 23.70
N LEU A 60 -19.09 -18.11 24.03
CA LEU A 60 -17.72 -17.61 23.89
C LEU A 60 -17.14 -17.23 25.25
N ASP A 61 -15.88 -17.59 25.49
CA ASP A 61 -15.05 -17.00 26.56
C ASP A 61 -14.38 -15.72 26.06
N VAL A 62 -14.67 -14.60 26.71
CA VAL A 62 -14.16 -13.25 26.37
C VAL A 62 -13.31 -12.65 27.50
N SER A 63 -12.71 -13.50 28.34
CA SER A 63 -11.96 -13.05 29.52
C SER A 63 -10.65 -12.34 29.21
N ARG A 64 -10.13 -12.53 27.99
CA ARG A 64 -8.90 -11.90 27.52
C ARG A 64 -9.27 -10.81 26.52
N ALA A 65 -9.03 -9.55 26.89
CA ALA A 65 -9.35 -8.41 26.04
C ALA A 65 -8.53 -8.40 24.72
N ASP A 66 -7.32 -8.95 24.76
CA ASP A 66 -6.35 -8.90 23.64
C ASP A 66 -6.13 -10.28 22.98
N ALA A 67 -7.06 -11.22 23.17
CA ALA A 67 -6.99 -12.54 22.54
C ALA A 67 -8.34 -12.93 21.90
N PRO A 68 -8.32 -13.72 20.80
CA PRO A 68 -9.56 -14.22 20.19
C PRO A 68 -10.44 -14.95 21.21
N ALA A 69 -11.75 -14.69 21.14
CA ALA A 69 -12.72 -15.34 22.02
C ALA A 69 -12.74 -16.85 21.76
N THR A 70 -12.63 -17.65 22.83
CA THR A 70 -12.59 -19.11 22.69
C THR A 70 -14.01 -19.66 22.62
N VAL A 71 -14.35 -20.42 21.57
CA VAL A 71 -15.66 -21.06 21.43
C VAL A 71 -15.75 -22.26 22.36
N ILE A 72 -16.67 -22.20 23.32
CA ILE A 72 -16.91 -23.27 24.30
C ILE A 72 -17.94 -24.27 23.78
N ALA A 73 -19.00 -23.76 23.14
CA ALA A 73 -20.08 -24.55 22.57
C ALA A 73 -20.70 -23.82 21.37
N SER A 74 -21.29 -24.58 20.45
CA SER A 74 -22.01 -24.04 19.28
C SER A 74 -23.20 -24.93 18.93
N VAL A 75 -24.31 -24.32 18.52
CA VAL A 75 -25.46 -25.01 17.93
C VAL A 75 -25.89 -24.31 16.65
N SER A 76 -26.33 -25.08 15.66
CA SER A 76 -26.84 -24.58 14.39
C SER A 76 -28.25 -25.12 14.18
N ASN A 77 -29.22 -24.23 14.03
CA ASN A 77 -30.64 -24.54 13.84
C ASN A 77 -31.15 -23.88 12.55
N PRO A 78 -32.11 -24.47 11.84
CA PRO A 78 -32.82 -23.77 10.77
C PRO A 78 -33.48 -22.50 11.30
N VAL A 79 -33.49 -21.42 10.49
CA VAL A 79 -34.22 -20.21 10.89
C VAL A 79 -35.73 -20.46 10.91
N SER A 80 -36.44 -19.76 11.79
CA SER A 80 -37.90 -19.75 11.86
C SER A 80 -38.40 -18.32 12.12
N ASN A 81 -39.71 -18.14 12.23
CA ASN A 81 -40.26 -16.81 12.53
C ASN A 81 -39.80 -16.36 13.94
N PRO A 82 -39.25 -15.15 14.08
CA PRO A 82 -38.91 -14.61 15.40
C PRO A 82 -40.13 -14.57 16.34
N PRO A 83 -39.95 -14.83 17.65
CA PRO A 83 -38.70 -15.18 18.32
C PRO A 83 -38.25 -16.63 18.06
N MET A 84 -36.99 -16.81 17.64
CA MET A 84 -36.39 -18.13 17.39
C MET A 84 -35.75 -18.67 18.68
N GLY A 85 -36.33 -19.71 19.26
CA GLY A 85 -35.77 -20.34 20.47
C GLY A 85 -34.51 -21.15 20.19
N PHE A 86 -33.54 -21.13 21.13
CA PHE A 86 -32.36 -22.00 21.08
C PHE A 86 -32.09 -22.67 22.44
N ILE A 87 -31.43 -23.83 22.38
CA ILE A 87 -30.87 -24.53 23.52
C ILE A 87 -29.41 -24.82 23.17
N LEU A 88 -28.50 -24.23 23.93
CA LEU A 88 -27.07 -24.37 23.75
C LEU A 88 -26.47 -25.21 24.89
N PRO A 89 -26.33 -26.53 24.70
CA PRO A 89 -25.69 -27.39 25.68
C PRO A 89 -24.18 -27.10 25.75
N TYR A 90 -23.62 -27.11 26.95
CA TYR A 90 -22.20 -26.95 27.19
C TYR A 90 -21.72 -27.86 28.32
N ASP A 91 -20.41 -28.09 28.36
CA ASP A 91 -19.73 -28.84 29.39
C ASP A 91 -19.31 -27.90 30.55
N PRO A 92 -19.89 -28.03 31.75
CA PRO A 92 -19.55 -27.19 32.91
C PRO A 92 -18.09 -27.27 33.31
N ASP A 93 -17.40 -28.37 33.02
CA ASP A 93 -15.97 -28.52 33.35
C ASP A 93 -15.08 -27.60 32.51
N LYS A 94 -15.62 -27.03 31.42
CA LYS A 94 -14.97 -26.00 30.60
C LYS A 94 -15.21 -24.57 31.09
N ILE A 95 -15.95 -24.39 32.19
CA ILE A 95 -16.29 -23.08 32.75
C ILE A 95 -15.39 -22.78 33.96
N ASP A 96 -14.63 -21.69 33.88
CA ASP A 96 -13.92 -21.09 35.01
C ASP A 96 -14.78 -19.95 35.59
N ALA A 97 -15.07 -20.01 36.89
CA ALA A 97 -15.90 -19.01 37.56
C ALA A 97 -15.32 -17.58 37.52
N ARG A 98 -14.00 -17.43 37.25
CA ARG A 98 -13.33 -16.14 37.12
C ARG A 98 -13.49 -15.50 35.75
N PHE A 99 -13.96 -16.26 34.77
CA PHE A 99 -14.02 -15.87 33.36
C PHE A 99 -15.37 -15.25 33.00
N THR A 100 -15.40 -14.47 31.91
CA THR A 100 -16.60 -13.85 31.37
C THR A 100 -17.04 -14.58 30.12
N TYR A 101 -18.28 -15.09 30.12
CA TYR A 101 -18.86 -15.79 28.99
C TYR A 101 -19.98 -14.98 28.36
N VAL A 102 -20.05 -14.99 27.03
CA VAL A 102 -21.09 -14.30 26.26
C VAL A 102 -21.71 -15.21 25.20
N VAL A 103 -22.95 -14.92 24.85
CA VAL A 103 -23.63 -15.56 23.72
C VAL A 103 -23.51 -14.71 22.47
N GLU A 104 -23.10 -15.35 21.38
CA GLU A 104 -23.15 -14.82 20.03
C GLU A 104 -24.26 -15.55 19.25
N ALA A 105 -25.17 -14.80 18.65
CA ALA A 105 -26.17 -15.31 17.73
C ALA A 105 -25.99 -14.64 16.36
N SER A 106 -25.96 -15.47 15.32
CA SER A 106 -25.80 -15.05 13.94
C SER A 106 -26.73 -15.81 13.00
N ILE A 107 -27.11 -15.19 11.90
CA ILE A 107 -27.86 -15.86 10.83
C ILE A 107 -26.99 -15.85 9.57
N ILE A 108 -26.71 -17.03 9.04
CA ILE A 108 -25.85 -17.24 7.87
C ILE A 108 -26.73 -17.73 6.72
N ASN A 109 -26.54 -17.21 5.50
CA ASN A 109 -27.29 -17.69 4.34
C ASN A 109 -26.65 -18.96 3.72
N LYS A 110 -27.32 -19.56 2.73
CA LYS A 110 -26.82 -20.74 1.99
C LYS A 110 -25.49 -20.53 1.24
N ASN A 111 -25.10 -19.28 1.00
CA ASN A 111 -23.83 -18.93 0.37
C ASN A 111 -22.70 -18.78 1.40
N GLY A 112 -22.99 -18.88 2.70
CA GLY A 112 -22.05 -18.63 3.79
C GLY A 112 -22.02 -17.18 4.29
N ASP A 113 -22.85 -16.28 3.74
CA ASP A 113 -22.82 -14.87 4.13
C ASP A 113 -23.53 -14.65 5.48
N LEU A 114 -22.91 -13.88 6.36
CA LEU A 114 -23.50 -13.40 7.60
C LEU A 114 -24.54 -12.31 7.34
N VAL A 115 -25.82 -12.63 7.57
CA VAL A 115 -26.96 -11.74 7.29
C VAL A 115 -27.35 -10.94 8.52
N PHE A 116 -27.29 -11.56 9.70
CA PHE A 116 -27.61 -10.95 10.98
C PHE A 116 -26.58 -11.35 12.04
N ARG A 117 -26.28 -10.44 12.98
CA ARG A 117 -25.46 -10.72 14.18
C ARG A 117 -25.87 -9.80 15.33
N ASN A 118 -25.71 -10.24 16.57
CA ASN A 118 -25.88 -9.36 17.73
C ASN A 118 -24.66 -8.42 17.90
N ASP A 119 -24.92 -7.15 18.20
CA ASP A 119 -23.89 -6.13 18.45
C ASP A 119 -23.70 -5.82 19.93
N GLN A 120 -24.54 -6.39 20.80
CA GLN A 120 -24.44 -6.30 22.25
C GLN A 120 -23.89 -7.60 22.84
N ALA A 121 -23.10 -7.49 23.91
CA ALA A 121 -22.59 -8.64 24.65
C ALA A 121 -23.65 -9.17 25.63
N TYR A 122 -24.16 -10.37 25.37
CA TYR A 122 -25.12 -11.05 26.25
C TYR A 122 -24.35 -11.98 27.20
N ARG A 123 -24.01 -11.49 28.39
CA ARG A 123 -23.28 -12.26 29.40
C ARG A 123 -24.15 -13.39 29.97
N VAL A 124 -23.55 -14.55 30.19
CA VAL A 124 -24.22 -15.74 30.74
C VAL A 124 -23.31 -16.51 31.70
N ILE A 125 -23.92 -17.36 32.53
CA ILE A 125 -23.28 -18.36 33.40
C ILE A 125 -22.53 -17.77 34.62
N THR A 126 -21.59 -16.84 34.43
CA THR A 126 -20.71 -16.32 35.50
C THR A 126 -21.11 -14.93 35.98
N GLY A 127 -20.68 -14.54 37.19
CA GLY A 127 -20.92 -13.19 37.72
C GLY A 127 -22.39 -12.83 37.95
N ASN A 128 -23.20 -13.81 38.37
CA ASN A 128 -24.67 -13.70 38.49
C ASN A 128 -25.41 -13.39 37.17
N ALA A 129 -24.77 -13.62 36.02
CA ALA A 129 -25.42 -13.52 34.73
C ALA A 129 -26.44 -14.67 34.54
N PRO A 130 -27.57 -14.41 33.88
CA PRO A 130 -28.61 -15.43 33.68
C PRO A 130 -28.12 -16.54 32.73
N SER A 131 -28.74 -17.71 32.83
CA SER A 131 -28.57 -18.81 31.85
C SER A 131 -29.66 -18.81 30.77
N ASP A 132 -30.54 -17.81 30.79
CA ASP A 132 -31.62 -17.59 29.82
C ASP A 132 -31.56 -16.15 29.32
N VAL A 133 -31.53 -15.96 27.99
CA VAL A 133 -31.26 -14.65 27.37
C VAL A 133 -32.18 -14.35 26.18
N GLU A 134 -32.60 -13.10 26.06
CA GLU A 134 -33.31 -12.58 24.89
C GLU A 134 -32.34 -11.77 24.03
N ILE A 135 -32.01 -12.29 22.85
CA ILE A 135 -30.98 -11.76 21.97
C ILE A 135 -31.65 -11.02 20.81
N MET A 136 -31.25 -9.78 20.58
CA MET A 136 -31.64 -9.01 19.41
C MET A 136 -30.48 -8.97 18.43
N VAL A 137 -30.62 -9.63 17.29
CA VAL A 137 -29.66 -9.55 16.19
C VAL A 137 -30.06 -8.40 15.26
N LYS A 138 -29.05 -7.73 14.70
CA LYS A 138 -29.26 -6.65 13.74
C LYS A 138 -28.87 -7.14 12.36
N GLN A 139 -29.59 -6.66 11.34
CA GLN A 139 -29.17 -6.90 9.98
C GLN A 139 -27.80 -6.25 9.77
N ILE A 140 -26.86 -7.02 9.26
CA ILE A 140 -25.61 -6.44 8.78
C ILE A 140 -25.97 -5.73 7.49
N ALA A 141 -25.76 -4.41 7.45
CA ALA A 141 -26.05 -3.62 6.26
C ALA A 141 -25.37 -4.29 5.07
N ARG A 142 -26.16 -4.88 4.16
CA ARG A 142 -25.65 -5.24 2.85
C ARG A 142 -25.17 -3.94 2.24
N PRO A 143 -23.88 -3.76 1.99
CA PRO A 143 -23.50 -2.66 1.14
C PRO A 143 -24.08 -3.06 -0.23
N MET A 144 -25.05 -2.27 -0.72
CA MET A 144 -25.96 -2.57 -1.83
C MET A 144 -25.35 -3.49 -2.89
N SER A 145 -26.03 -4.62 -3.15
CA SER A 145 -25.92 -5.33 -4.43
C SER A 145 -26.87 -4.64 -5.39
N ASP A 146 -26.36 -3.66 -6.12
CA ASP A 146 -26.77 -3.34 -7.48
C ASP A 146 -25.72 -2.36 -8.02
N GLY A 147 -24.89 -2.84 -8.95
CA GLY A 147 -24.01 -1.99 -9.76
C GLY A 147 -22.50 -2.08 -9.51
N ALA A 148 -21.99 -2.89 -8.56
CA ALA A 148 -20.57 -3.23 -8.57
C ALA A 148 -20.35 -4.23 -9.71
N ARG A 149 -19.97 -3.71 -10.88
CA ARG A 149 -19.28 -4.50 -11.90
C ARG A 149 -18.23 -5.33 -11.16
N LYS A 150 -18.32 -6.66 -11.22
CA LYS A 150 -17.24 -7.53 -10.75
C LYS A 150 -15.99 -7.10 -11.50
N THR A 151 -15.15 -6.28 -10.87
CA THR A 151 -13.77 -6.12 -11.29
C THR A 151 -13.12 -7.44 -10.88
N ASN A 152 -12.76 -8.27 -11.85
CA ASN A 152 -12.09 -9.55 -11.58
C ASN A 152 -10.77 -9.28 -10.82
N GLY A 153 -10.21 -10.25 -10.09
CA GLY A 153 -8.89 -10.10 -9.44
C GLY A 153 -7.78 -9.62 -10.39
N SER A 154 -7.93 -9.85 -11.69
CA SER A 154 -7.06 -9.28 -12.74
C SER A 154 -7.04 -7.74 -12.79
N ASP A 155 -8.11 -7.08 -12.35
CA ASP A 155 -8.18 -5.62 -12.28
C ASP A 155 -7.39 -5.10 -11.08
N VAL A 156 -7.57 -5.70 -9.90
CA VAL A 156 -6.82 -5.34 -8.69
C VAL A 156 -5.32 -5.55 -8.89
N SER A 157 -4.90 -6.68 -9.46
CA SER A 157 -3.49 -6.93 -9.74
C SER A 157 -2.90 -5.92 -10.76
N ARG A 158 -3.67 -5.51 -11.78
CA ARG A 158 -3.24 -4.47 -12.72
C ARG A 158 -3.08 -3.12 -12.04
N ASP A 159 -4.00 -2.82 -11.14
CA ASP A 159 -4.05 -1.58 -10.38
C ASP A 159 -2.90 -1.48 -9.37
N VAL A 160 -2.59 -2.59 -8.70
CA VAL A 160 -1.41 -2.75 -7.84
C VAL A 160 -0.13 -2.55 -8.64
N ALA A 161 0.02 -3.22 -9.79
CA ALA A 161 1.19 -3.05 -10.65
C ALA A 161 1.36 -1.60 -11.15
N ALA A 162 0.25 -0.91 -11.44
CA ALA A 162 0.25 0.52 -11.78
C ALA A 162 0.62 1.43 -10.60
N ILE A 163 0.35 1.04 -9.35
CA ILE A 163 0.81 1.75 -8.15
C ILE A 163 2.31 1.54 -7.97
N GLU A 164 2.77 0.30 -8.08
CA GLU A 164 4.18 -0.07 -7.90
C GLU A 164 5.10 0.64 -8.90
N SER A 165 4.68 0.72 -10.17
CA SER A 165 5.48 1.38 -11.22
C SER A 165 5.65 2.89 -11.02
N ARG A 166 4.79 3.52 -10.22
CA ARG A 166 4.83 4.97 -9.92
C ARG A 166 5.24 5.31 -8.49
N LEU A 167 5.68 4.35 -7.68
CA LEU A 167 6.12 4.65 -6.30
C LEU A 167 7.24 5.67 -6.27
N GLY A 168 8.12 5.63 -7.29
CA GLY A 168 9.18 6.60 -7.51
C GLY A 168 8.71 8.02 -7.81
N ASP A 169 7.42 8.23 -8.10
CA ASP A 169 6.81 9.56 -8.30
C ASP A 169 6.21 10.11 -7.01
N LEU A 170 5.96 9.27 -6.00
CA LEU A 170 5.23 9.65 -4.79
C LEU A 170 6.14 10.26 -3.71
N ARG A 171 5.51 10.98 -2.78
CA ARG A 171 6.14 11.46 -1.55
C ARG A 171 6.17 10.33 -0.53
N VAL A 172 7.29 10.17 0.17
CA VAL A 172 7.47 9.11 1.18
C VAL A 172 7.51 9.73 2.57
N ILE A 173 6.63 9.24 3.43
CA ILE A 173 6.53 9.60 4.85
C ILE A 173 6.97 8.40 5.68
N PRO A 174 8.16 8.46 6.30
CA PRO A 174 8.60 7.42 7.20
C PRO A 174 7.96 7.63 8.58
N GLY A 175 7.78 6.55 9.31
CA GLY A 175 7.42 6.62 10.71
C GLY A 175 7.77 5.35 11.46
N GLN A 176 7.63 5.43 12.77
CA GLN A 176 7.82 4.31 13.67
C GLN A 176 6.75 4.35 14.75
N TYR A 177 6.31 3.18 15.20
CA TYR A 177 5.43 3.04 16.35
C TYR A 177 5.79 1.80 17.14
N ARG A 178 5.35 1.76 18.40
CA ARG A 178 5.55 0.59 19.27
C ARG A 178 4.36 -0.36 19.18
N ASP A 179 4.66 -1.64 19.08
CA ASP A 179 3.70 -2.74 19.17
C ASP A 179 4.13 -3.63 20.35
N GLY A 180 3.59 -3.33 21.55
CA GLY A 180 4.11 -3.87 22.80
C GLY A 180 5.58 -3.53 23.05
N ASP A 181 6.42 -4.56 23.13
CA ASP A 181 7.88 -4.44 23.29
C ASP A 181 8.62 -4.26 21.96
N ASN A 182 7.93 -4.44 20.85
CA ASN A 182 8.50 -4.40 19.51
C ASN A 182 8.38 -3.01 18.89
N THR A 183 9.25 -2.73 17.92
CA THR A 183 9.21 -1.51 17.11
C THR A 183 8.83 -1.88 15.69
N VAL A 184 7.83 -1.18 15.16
CA VAL A 184 7.44 -1.27 13.76
C VAL A 184 7.87 0.00 13.06
N SER A 185 8.62 -0.15 11.97
CA SER A 185 8.93 0.95 11.05
C SER A 185 8.04 0.88 9.84
N TYR A 186 7.60 2.02 9.33
CA TYR A 186 6.81 2.07 8.11
C TYR A 186 7.26 3.19 7.16
N GLN A 187 6.95 2.99 5.88
CA GLN A 187 7.02 3.99 4.83
C GLN A 187 5.65 4.13 4.18
N ALA A 188 5.07 5.32 4.25
CA ALA A 188 3.82 5.65 3.59
C ALA A 188 4.09 6.48 2.33
N TYR A 189 3.67 5.97 1.18
CA TYR A 189 3.74 6.61 -0.12
C TYR A 189 2.42 7.31 -0.37
N VAL A 190 2.49 8.63 -0.47
CA VAL A 190 1.35 9.52 -0.53
C VAL A 190 1.46 10.43 -1.75
N THR A 191 0.33 10.88 -2.28
CA THR A 191 0.32 11.97 -3.25
C THR A 191 0.77 13.28 -2.59
N THR A 192 1.05 14.30 -3.39
CA THR A 192 1.31 15.67 -2.92
C THR A 192 0.11 16.29 -2.20
N ASP A 193 -1.10 15.85 -2.53
CA ASP A 193 -2.36 16.16 -1.82
C ASP A 193 -2.58 15.30 -0.56
N ASP A 194 -1.51 14.72 -0.02
CA ASP A 194 -1.52 13.92 1.21
C ASP A 194 -2.38 12.64 1.16
N VAL A 195 -2.77 12.16 -0.02
CA VAL A 195 -3.60 10.94 -0.15
C VAL A 195 -2.71 9.70 -0.15
N PRO A 196 -2.88 8.76 0.80
CA PRO A 196 -2.11 7.51 0.81
C PRO A 196 -2.46 6.61 -0.37
N VAL A 197 -1.43 6.05 -0.99
CA VAL A 197 -1.54 5.14 -2.15
C VAL A 197 -0.91 3.79 -1.83
N TYR A 198 0.19 3.77 -1.10
CA TYR A 198 0.87 2.54 -0.68
C TYR A 198 1.52 2.73 0.68
N VAL A 199 1.49 1.71 1.53
CA VAL A 199 2.13 1.72 2.85
C VAL A 199 2.82 0.40 3.03
N GLU A 200 4.07 0.44 3.43
CA GLU A 200 4.87 -0.73 3.76
C GLU A 200 5.34 -0.64 5.22
N GLU A 201 5.05 -1.66 6.00
CA GLU A 201 5.43 -1.77 7.40
C GLU A 201 6.35 -2.97 7.59
N HIS A 202 7.50 -2.76 8.23
CA HIS A 202 8.43 -3.81 8.65
C HIS A 202 8.30 -4.00 10.15
N ARG A 203 7.91 -5.22 10.56
CA ARG A 203 7.64 -5.60 11.95
C ARG A 203 8.67 -6.60 12.43
N ASP A 204 9.52 -6.20 13.36
CA ASP A 204 10.36 -7.12 14.12
C ASP A 204 9.54 -7.69 15.28
N LEU A 205 9.22 -8.99 15.25
CA LEU A 205 8.47 -9.66 16.32
C LEU A 205 9.41 -10.29 17.36
N GLY A 206 10.70 -9.93 17.32
CA GLY A 206 11.74 -10.47 18.18
C GLY A 206 11.91 -11.97 17.99
N LYS A 207 11.85 -12.73 19.09
CA LYS A 207 11.97 -14.20 19.05
C LYS A 207 10.84 -14.91 18.30
N TYR A 208 9.75 -14.19 17.97
CA TYR A 208 8.60 -14.74 17.27
C TYR A 208 8.70 -14.58 15.75
N GLY A 209 9.76 -13.92 15.26
CA GLY A 209 10.08 -13.79 13.84
C GLY A 209 9.86 -12.37 13.31
N ARG A 210 9.43 -12.22 12.07
CA ARG A 210 9.26 -10.92 11.38
C ARG A 210 8.06 -10.93 10.45
N SER A 211 7.52 -9.75 10.16
CA SER A 211 6.39 -9.59 9.23
C SER A 211 6.53 -8.30 8.44
N ASP A 212 6.39 -8.41 7.13
CA ASP A 212 6.37 -7.32 6.17
C ASP A 212 4.93 -7.15 5.67
N VAL A 213 4.29 -6.04 6.03
CA VAL A 213 2.88 -5.78 5.74
C VAL A 213 2.76 -4.64 4.75
N LYS A 214 1.98 -4.85 3.69
CA LYS A 214 1.77 -3.91 2.60
C LYS A 214 0.29 -3.59 2.45
N PHE A 215 -0.02 -2.31 2.37
CA PHE A 215 -1.37 -1.81 2.09
C PHE A 215 -1.33 -1.01 0.80
N TYR A 216 -2.19 -1.37 -0.15
CA TYR A 216 -2.40 -0.63 -1.38
C TYR A 216 -3.75 0.07 -1.29
N TYR A 217 -3.79 1.34 -1.67
CA TYR A 217 -4.96 2.18 -1.58
C TYR A 217 -5.35 2.75 -2.93
N ARG A 218 -6.65 2.95 -3.09
CA ARG A 218 -7.21 3.72 -4.18
C ARG A 218 -8.30 4.63 -3.64
N ASN A 219 -8.16 5.93 -3.88
CA ASN A 219 -9.12 6.95 -3.44
C ASN A 219 -9.43 6.83 -1.93
N GLY A 220 -8.40 6.57 -1.10
CA GLY A 220 -8.53 6.40 0.35
C GLY A 220 -9.19 5.08 0.80
N THR A 221 -9.47 4.15 -0.12
CA THR A 221 -10.02 2.82 0.20
C THR A 221 -8.97 1.74 -0.01
N LEU A 222 -8.95 0.72 0.86
CA LEU A 222 -8.06 -0.43 0.73
C LEU A 222 -8.39 -1.16 -0.58
N LEU A 223 -7.35 -1.39 -1.38
CA LEU A 223 -7.36 -2.11 -2.65
C LEU A 223 -6.75 -3.51 -2.47
N ARG A 224 -5.61 -3.60 -1.77
CA ARG A 224 -4.94 -4.86 -1.45
C ARG A 224 -4.27 -4.78 -0.10
N PHE A 225 -4.35 -5.86 0.67
CA PHE A 225 -3.51 -6.14 1.81
C PHE A 225 -2.60 -7.30 1.46
N ALA A 226 -1.30 -7.17 1.69
CA ALA A 226 -0.36 -8.28 1.57
C ALA A 226 0.50 -8.37 2.84
N GLU A 227 0.73 -9.59 3.32
CA GLU A 227 1.64 -9.86 4.44
C GLU A 227 2.54 -11.02 4.06
N ASP A 228 3.85 -10.80 4.19
CA ASP A 228 4.87 -11.83 4.14
C ASP A 228 5.50 -11.92 5.54
N ALA A 229 5.34 -13.06 6.21
CA ALA A 229 5.78 -13.23 7.58
C ALA A 229 6.52 -14.54 7.79
N GLU A 230 7.55 -14.47 8.62
CA GLU A 230 8.25 -15.62 9.16
C GLU A 230 7.89 -15.68 10.64
N ARG A 231 7.13 -16.71 11.06
CA ARG A 231 6.60 -16.82 12.43
C ARG A 231 7.01 -18.13 13.09
N THR A 232 7.54 -18.09 14.30
CA THR A 232 7.69 -19.32 15.10
C THR A 232 6.36 -19.65 15.79
N ASN A 233 5.96 -20.93 15.73
CA ASN A 233 4.64 -21.39 16.14
C ASN A 233 4.28 -20.98 17.59
N PHE A 234 3.16 -20.30 17.77
CA PHE A 234 2.62 -19.95 19.09
C PHE A 234 1.76 -21.09 19.65
N GLY A 235 2.35 -22.28 19.77
CA GLY A 235 1.64 -23.48 20.19
C GLY A 235 2.57 -24.67 20.24
N GLY A 236 3.19 -24.90 21.41
CA GLY A 236 4.13 -26.00 21.60
C GLY A 236 3.47 -27.36 21.38
N ASN A 237 3.76 -27.99 20.24
CA ASN A 237 4.38 -29.31 20.19
C ASN A 237 4.86 -29.58 18.76
N THR A 238 6.14 -29.97 18.63
CA THR A 238 6.89 -30.35 17.42
C THR A 238 7.46 -29.22 16.52
N SER A 239 8.81 -29.18 16.54
CA SER A 239 9.84 -28.43 15.80
C SER A 239 9.89 -26.90 15.86
N ASP A 240 11.07 -26.38 16.25
CA ASP A 240 11.58 -24.99 16.17
C ASP A 240 11.62 -24.38 14.75
N SER A 241 10.87 -24.94 13.80
CA SER A 241 10.86 -24.51 12.41
C SER A 241 9.94 -23.29 12.26
N ALA A 242 10.53 -22.15 11.88
CA ALA A 242 9.79 -20.97 11.49
C ALA A 242 8.83 -21.30 10.35
N LEU A 243 7.58 -20.86 10.49
CA LEU A 243 6.56 -20.96 9.46
C LEU A 243 6.70 -19.78 8.52
N GLN A 244 6.73 -20.06 7.21
CA GLN A 244 6.63 -19.04 6.18
C GLN A 244 5.15 -18.84 5.85
N TYR A 245 4.65 -17.64 6.10
CA TYR A 245 3.25 -17.26 5.97
C TYR A 245 3.16 -16.13 4.95
N THR A 246 2.43 -16.35 3.86
CA THR A 246 2.09 -15.28 2.92
C THR A 246 0.58 -15.18 2.82
N LEU A 247 0.05 -13.96 2.93
CA LEU A 247 -1.36 -13.64 2.82
C LEU A 247 -1.53 -12.47 1.85
N GLU A 248 -2.35 -12.63 0.82
CA GLU A 248 -2.75 -11.56 -0.09
C GLU A 248 -4.28 -11.48 -0.13
N LEU A 249 -4.85 -10.31 0.12
CA LEU A 249 -6.28 -10.06 0.17
C LEU A 249 -6.62 -8.85 -0.70
N ASP A 250 -7.48 -9.07 -1.68
CA ASP A 250 -7.97 -8.06 -2.60
C ASP A 250 -9.30 -7.50 -2.15
N PHE A 251 -9.45 -6.20 -2.37
CA PHE A 251 -10.64 -5.44 -2.02
C PHE A 251 -11.13 -4.62 -3.20
N ALA A 252 -12.38 -4.83 -3.59
CA ALA A 252 -13.08 -4.02 -4.58
C ALA A 252 -14.02 -3.05 -3.85
N MET A 253 -13.77 -1.73 -3.99
CA MET A 253 -14.57 -0.68 -3.35
C MET A 253 -14.69 -0.86 -1.82
N GLY A 254 -13.58 -1.25 -1.17
CA GLY A 254 -13.52 -1.47 0.28
C GLY A 254 -14.19 -2.75 0.78
N ARG A 255 -14.53 -3.70 -0.11
CA ARG A 255 -15.07 -5.01 0.24
C ARG A 255 -14.15 -6.11 -0.26
N PHE A 256 -13.97 -7.16 0.54
CA PHE A 256 -13.19 -8.34 0.13
C PHE A 256 -13.72 -8.90 -1.20
N SER A 257 -12.81 -9.13 -2.15
CA SER A 257 -13.14 -9.63 -3.48
C SER A 257 -12.48 -10.95 -3.80
N ASP A 258 -11.22 -11.13 -3.42
CA ASP A 258 -10.43 -12.34 -3.66
C ASP A 258 -9.27 -12.40 -2.66
N GLY A 259 -8.63 -13.56 -2.49
CA GLY A 259 -7.45 -13.66 -1.65
C GLY A 259 -6.77 -15.00 -1.75
N SER A 260 -5.48 -15.01 -1.44
CA SER A 260 -4.66 -16.21 -1.37
C SER A 260 -3.88 -16.24 -0.08
N LYS A 261 -3.66 -17.46 0.42
CA LYS A 261 -2.85 -17.69 1.62
C LYS A 261 -1.98 -18.90 1.39
N THR A 262 -0.73 -18.82 1.82
CA THR A 262 0.18 -19.98 1.85
C THR A 262 0.85 -20.11 3.20
N ILE A 263 1.00 -21.34 3.66
CA ILE A 263 1.73 -21.70 4.87
C ILE A 263 2.78 -22.72 4.47
N ASN A 264 4.06 -22.39 4.61
CA ASN A 264 5.20 -23.17 4.14
C ASN A 264 5.09 -23.56 2.65
N GLY A 265 4.51 -22.68 1.84
CA GLY A 265 4.27 -22.91 0.41
C GLY A 265 3.03 -23.77 0.10
N GLU A 266 2.33 -24.30 1.11
CA GLU A 266 1.05 -24.99 0.91
C GLU A 266 -0.10 -23.99 0.89
N ALA A 267 -0.94 -24.08 -0.15
CA ALA A 267 -2.09 -23.20 -0.30
C ALA A 267 -3.16 -23.47 0.76
N SER A 268 -3.74 -22.39 1.27
CA SER A 268 -4.85 -22.39 2.22
C SER A 268 -5.82 -21.26 1.87
N GLU A 269 -7.05 -21.33 2.39
CA GLU A 269 -8.03 -20.25 2.22
C GLU A 269 -7.86 -19.21 3.34
N PRO A 270 -7.89 -17.91 3.02
CA PRO A 270 -7.98 -16.87 4.03
C PRO A 270 -9.28 -16.96 4.83
N ASP A 271 -9.21 -16.70 6.14
CA ASP A 271 -10.38 -16.72 7.02
C ASP A 271 -10.95 -15.31 7.33
N GLU A 272 -12.15 -15.24 7.89
CA GLU A 272 -12.86 -13.99 8.17
C GLU A 272 -12.11 -13.08 9.18
N HIS A 273 -11.33 -13.66 10.10
CA HIS A 273 -10.52 -12.89 11.05
C HIS A 273 -9.32 -12.25 10.34
N GLU A 274 -8.72 -12.94 9.36
CA GLU A 274 -7.65 -12.37 8.54
C GLU A 274 -8.16 -11.20 7.68
N ILE A 275 -9.33 -11.36 7.05
CA ILE A 275 -9.98 -10.32 6.25
C ILE A 275 -10.35 -9.10 7.09
N SER A 276 -11.04 -9.32 8.22
CA SER A 276 -11.44 -8.23 9.13
C SER A 276 -10.25 -7.59 9.84
N GLY A 277 -9.22 -8.38 10.13
CA GLY A 277 -7.93 -7.95 10.64
C GLY A 277 -7.23 -6.99 9.67
N ALA A 278 -7.11 -7.37 8.40
CA ALA A 278 -6.52 -6.54 7.35
C ALA A 278 -7.23 -5.17 7.22
N LEU A 279 -8.57 -5.16 7.20
CA LEU A 279 -9.35 -3.92 7.16
C LEU A 279 -9.12 -3.04 8.40
N SER A 280 -9.03 -3.65 9.58
CA SER A 280 -8.81 -2.94 10.83
C SER A 280 -7.40 -2.35 10.88
N GLN A 281 -6.39 -3.13 10.51
CA GLN A 281 -5.00 -2.68 10.41
C GLN A 281 -4.87 -1.53 9.40
N SER A 282 -5.51 -1.65 8.24
CA SER A 282 -5.53 -0.58 7.23
C SER A 282 -6.09 0.74 7.79
N LYS A 283 -7.16 0.70 8.59
CA LYS A 283 -7.72 1.93 9.20
C LYS A 283 -6.76 2.54 10.21
N VAL A 284 -6.09 1.70 11.00
CA VAL A 284 -5.08 2.16 11.97
C VAL A 284 -3.88 2.77 11.23
N ALA A 285 -3.40 2.14 10.16
CA ALA A 285 -2.32 2.68 9.33
C ALA A 285 -2.67 4.06 8.77
N LEU A 286 -3.85 4.21 8.16
CA LEU A 286 -4.33 5.51 7.66
C LEU A 286 -4.39 6.58 8.76
N SER A 287 -4.88 6.23 9.96
CA SER A 287 -4.94 7.17 11.08
C SER A 287 -3.55 7.60 11.57
N ARG A 288 -2.55 6.72 11.53
CA ARG A 288 -1.16 7.07 11.87
C ARG A 288 -0.55 8.00 10.83
N ILE A 289 -0.85 7.77 9.56
CA ILE A 289 -0.36 8.62 8.46
C ILE A 289 -0.96 10.02 8.58
N ASP A 290 -2.27 10.12 8.82
CA ASP A 290 -2.97 11.40 9.06
C ASP A 290 -2.38 12.18 10.25
N ALA A 291 -2.11 11.48 11.36
CA ALA A 291 -1.42 12.08 12.50
C ALA A 291 -0.01 12.57 12.13
N LYS A 292 0.74 11.78 11.34
CA LYS A 292 2.11 12.14 10.95
C LYS A 292 2.15 13.32 9.99
N LEU A 293 1.23 13.38 9.04
CA LEU A 293 1.03 14.52 8.15
C LEU A 293 0.75 15.81 8.94
N SER A 294 -0.12 15.70 9.95
CA SER A 294 -0.44 16.80 10.84
C SER A 294 0.77 17.29 11.64
N GLU A 295 1.62 16.40 12.14
CA GLU A 295 2.88 16.75 12.81
C GLU A 295 3.88 17.46 11.87
N SER A 296 4.05 16.93 10.66
CA SER A 296 5.01 17.43 9.66
C SER A 296 4.76 18.89 9.24
N SER A 297 3.51 19.34 9.30
CA SER A 297 3.13 20.73 9.00
C SER A 297 3.67 21.75 10.04
N ALA A 298 4.13 21.29 11.21
CA ALA A 298 4.58 22.13 12.32
C ALA A 298 6.11 22.13 12.55
N VAL A 299 6.88 21.31 11.82
CA VAL A 299 8.31 21.13 12.05
C VAL A 299 9.15 22.13 11.23
N PRO A 300 10.10 22.86 11.83
CA PRO A 300 11.09 23.66 11.10
C PRO A 300 11.99 22.77 10.24
N LEU A 301 12.20 23.16 8.99
CA LEU A 301 13.10 22.44 8.09
C LEU A 301 14.56 22.67 8.53
N ALA A 302 15.30 21.59 8.80
CA ALA A 302 16.72 21.66 9.16
C ALA A 302 17.53 20.69 8.30
N GLY A 303 18.66 21.14 7.75
CA GLY A 303 19.48 20.35 6.85
C GLY A 303 18.87 20.18 5.43
N PRO A 304 19.48 19.36 4.56
CA PRO A 304 18.99 19.14 3.21
C PRO A 304 17.65 18.40 3.22
N GLN A 305 16.66 18.96 2.53
CA GLN A 305 15.30 18.43 2.40
C GLN A 305 15.05 18.03 0.96
N ILE A 306 14.49 16.85 0.71
CA ILE A 306 14.11 16.44 -0.64
C ILE A 306 12.65 16.80 -0.88
N PHE A 307 12.38 17.62 -1.87
CA PHE A 307 11.03 17.96 -2.31
C PHE A 307 10.61 17.08 -3.50
N VAL A 308 9.36 16.64 -3.46
CA VAL A 308 8.66 15.97 -4.56
C VAL A 308 7.44 16.81 -4.94
N CYS A 309 7.28 17.09 -6.23
CA CYS A 309 6.30 18.02 -6.76
C CYS A 309 5.21 17.35 -7.59
N GLU A 310 4.11 18.07 -7.85
CA GLU A 310 2.93 17.58 -8.59
C GLU A 310 3.20 17.28 -10.05
N ASP A 311 4.04 18.10 -10.66
CA ASP A 311 4.64 17.93 -11.98
C ASP A 311 5.74 16.86 -12.00
N LYS A 312 5.82 16.03 -10.95
CA LYS A 312 6.85 15.00 -10.74
C LYS A 312 8.27 15.53 -10.60
N GLY A 313 8.43 16.85 -10.50
CA GLY A 313 9.70 17.51 -10.22
C GLY A 313 10.28 17.06 -8.89
N ARG A 314 11.62 16.97 -8.81
CA ARG A 314 12.35 16.63 -7.59
C ARG A 314 13.56 17.52 -7.42
N PHE A 315 13.75 18.03 -6.21
CA PHE A 315 14.94 18.81 -5.85
C PHE A 315 15.30 18.63 -4.38
N SER A 316 16.57 18.78 -4.05
CA SER A 316 17.06 18.99 -2.70
C SER A 316 17.04 20.49 -2.40
N ALA A 317 16.67 20.87 -1.19
CA ALA A 317 16.75 22.24 -0.69
C ALA A 317 17.55 22.23 0.62
N ARG A 318 18.68 22.92 0.62
CA ARG A 318 19.53 23.09 1.80
C ARG A 318 19.36 24.50 2.34
N PHE A 319 18.67 24.61 3.47
CA PHE A 319 18.42 25.88 4.15
C PHE A 319 19.63 26.28 4.98
N ASP A 320 20.10 27.52 4.83
CA ASP A 320 21.16 28.14 5.62
C ASP A 320 20.59 29.32 6.41
N ASP A 321 20.25 29.05 7.66
CA ASP A 321 19.67 30.04 8.58
C ASP A 321 20.65 31.17 8.94
N GLN A 322 21.96 30.95 8.81
CA GLN A 322 22.95 31.99 9.11
C GLN A 322 23.10 32.97 7.95
N ALA A 323 23.10 32.44 6.72
CA ALA A 323 23.18 33.24 5.51
C ALA A 323 21.82 33.82 5.08
N ASN A 324 20.71 33.37 5.66
CA ASN A 324 19.34 33.64 5.19
C ASN A 324 19.15 33.27 3.71
N THR A 325 19.71 32.13 3.31
CA THR A 325 19.60 31.64 1.94
C THR A 325 19.13 30.19 1.93
N VAL A 326 18.58 29.75 0.79
CA VAL A 326 18.37 28.33 0.50
C VAL A 326 19.08 27.99 -0.80
N VAL A 327 19.74 26.84 -0.81
CA VAL A 327 20.39 26.30 -2.01
C VAL A 327 19.55 25.15 -2.53
N ILE A 328 19.01 25.31 -3.74
CA ILE A 328 18.19 24.32 -4.43
C ILE A 328 19.05 23.51 -5.39
N GLU A 329 19.09 22.21 -5.21
CA GLU A 329 19.89 21.28 -5.99
C GLU A 329 18.96 20.33 -6.74
N PHE A 330 18.99 20.37 -8.07
CA PHE A 330 18.34 19.36 -8.89
C PHE A 330 19.38 18.36 -9.40
N PRO A 331 19.01 17.11 -9.70
CA PRO A 331 19.90 16.16 -10.33
C PRO A 331 20.53 16.72 -11.59
N GLY A 332 21.86 16.70 -11.63
CA GLY A 332 22.60 17.14 -12.81
C GLY A 332 22.36 18.61 -13.17
N ARG A 333 22.13 19.49 -12.19
CA ARG A 333 22.10 20.96 -12.38
C ARG A 333 23.08 21.64 -11.45
N GLU A 334 23.47 22.88 -11.76
CA GLU A 334 24.13 23.73 -10.77
C GLU A 334 23.15 24.14 -9.67
N PRO A 335 23.61 24.23 -8.41
CA PRO A 335 22.75 24.65 -7.31
C PRO A 335 22.26 26.10 -7.50
N ILE A 336 20.97 26.33 -7.28
CA ILE A 336 20.35 27.66 -7.34
C ILE A 336 20.33 28.24 -5.92
N ALA A 337 21.02 29.36 -5.70
CA ALA A 337 20.92 30.10 -4.44
C ALA A 337 19.74 31.08 -4.50
N LEU A 338 18.91 31.05 -3.46
CA LEU A 338 17.76 31.94 -3.30
C LEU A 338 17.87 32.68 -1.97
N ASP A 339 17.63 33.98 -2.00
CA ASP A 339 17.67 34.83 -0.81
C ASP A 339 16.32 34.82 -0.10
N GLN A 340 16.33 34.87 1.23
CA GLN A 340 15.10 34.94 2.01
C GLN A 340 14.33 36.23 1.73
N LYS A 341 13.04 36.08 1.45
CA LYS A 341 12.07 37.18 1.34
C LYS A 341 11.25 37.29 2.62
N ARG A 342 10.78 38.50 2.94
CA ARG A 342 9.91 38.71 4.10
C ARG A 342 8.52 38.15 3.82
N THR A 343 8.03 37.29 4.71
CA THR A 343 6.66 36.76 4.68
C THR A 343 6.00 36.85 6.06
N ALA A 344 4.67 36.87 6.09
CA ALA A 344 3.88 36.94 7.32
C ALA A 344 3.74 35.57 8.01
N SER A 345 3.85 34.46 7.26
CA SER A 345 3.76 33.09 7.78
C SER A 345 4.49 32.14 6.85
N GLY A 346 5.23 31.19 7.42
CA GLY A 346 6.02 30.22 6.67
C GLY A 346 7.37 30.80 6.26
N TYR A 347 7.86 30.37 5.10
CA TYR A 347 9.09 30.84 4.50
C TYR A 347 8.87 31.20 3.04
N GLU A 348 9.68 32.12 2.55
CA GLU A 348 9.73 32.50 1.15
C GLU A 348 11.19 32.80 0.83
N TYR A 349 11.70 32.18 -0.22
CA TYR A 349 13.04 32.41 -0.74
C TYR A 349 12.93 32.59 -2.23
N GLY A 350 13.62 33.56 -2.81
CA GLY A 350 13.59 33.70 -4.26
C GLY A 350 14.60 34.67 -4.82
N ASN A 351 14.70 34.66 -6.14
CA ASN A 351 15.43 35.65 -6.94
C ASN A 351 14.52 36.13 -8.08
N ASP A 352 15.09 36.70 -9.15
CA ASP A 352 14.32 37.23 -10.28
C ASP A 352 13.59 36.14 -11.11
N GLN A 353 14.02 34.89 -11.03
CA GLN A 353 13.50 33.79 -11.87
C GLN A 353 12.81 32.68 -11.08
N TYR A 354 13.15 32.49 -9.81
CA TYR A 354 12.72 31.36 -9.00
C TYR A 354 12.17 31.83 -7.66
N ASP A 355 11.12 31.14 -7.21
CA ASP A 355 10.55 31.34 -5.87
C ASP A 355 10.23 29.99 -5.23
N LEU A 356 10.66 29.83 -3.99
CA LEU A 356 10.29 28.73 -3.10
C LEU A 356 9.54 29.32 -1.92
N ARG A 357 8.23 29.07 -1.87
CA ARG A 357 7.35 29.55 -0.79
C ARG A 357 6.68 28.39 -0.10
N GLY A 358 6.72 28.32 1.22
CA GLY A 358 6.15 27.18 1.92
C GLY A 358 5.89 27.40 3.40
N LYS A 359 5.37 26.36 4.05
CA LYS A 359 5.16 26.29 5.49
C LYS A 359 5.36 24.86 5.95
N GLY A 360 6.25 24.66 6.93
CA GLY A 360 6.63 23.31 7.36
C GLY A 360 7.20 22.51 6.19
N GLN A 361 6.66 21.31 5.97
CA GLN A 361 7.09 20.40 4.89
C GLN A 361 6.39 20.62 3.55
N GLU A 362 5.48 21.58 3.44
CA GLU A 362 4.80 21.93 2.19
C GLU A 362 5.41 23.19 1.57
N ALA A 363 5.53 23.19 0.25
CA ALA A 363 6.02 24.32 -0.53
C ALA A 363 5.33 24.44 -1.88
N THR A 364 5.48 25.62 -2.49
CA THR A 364 5.21 25.91 -3.88
C THR A 364 6.53 26.30 -4.51
N TRP A 365 6.88 25.63 -5.60
CA TRP A 365 8.04 25.96 -6.42
C TRP A 365 7.57 26.69 -7.66
N GLN A 366 8.09 27.90 -7.87
CA GLN A 366 7.86 28.70 -9.06
C GLN A 366 9.16 28.82 -9.85
N SER A 367 9.04 28.60 -11.16
CA SER A 367 10.11 28.75 -12.14
C SER A 367 9.57 29.46 -13.39
N PRO A 368 10.43 29.84 -14.36
CA PRO A 368 9.96 30.43 -15.62
C PRO A 368 9.01 29.52 -16.42
N MET A 369 9.03 28.21 -16.15
CA MET A 369 8.19 27.21 -16.83
C MET A 369 6.81 27.04 -16.20
N GLY A 370 6.60 27.57 -14.99
CA GLY A 370 5.34 27.40 -14.27
C GLY A 370 5.53 27.24 -12.78
N THR A 371 4.41 26.98 -12.11
CA THR A 371 4.31 26.84 -10.65
C THR A 371 3.77 25.46 -10.32
N THR A 372 4.38 24.79 -9.35
CA THR A 372 4.02 23.43 -8.92
C THR A 372 4.02 23.36 -7.39
N ARG A 373 3.10 22.56 -6.82
CA ARG A 373 3.10 22.27 -5.37
C ARG A 373 4.07 21.14 -5.10
N CYS A 374 4.82 21.26 -4.01
CA CYS A 374 5.84 20.32 -3.61
C CYS A 374 5.73 20.03 -2.12
N ALA A 375 6.23 18.87 -1.70
CA ALA A 375 6.36 18.56 -0.29
C ALA A 375 7.59 17.69 -0.01
N VAL A 376 8.08 17.79 1.23
CA VAL A 376 9.27 17.07 1.70
C VAL A 376 9.02 15.56 1.71
N SER A 377 9.99 14.78 1.23
CA SER A 377 9.99 13.33 1.15
C SER A 377 11.26 12.77 1.80
N ALA A 378 11.16 11.64 2.50
CA ALA A 378 12.31 11.04 3.18
C ALA A 378 13.20 10.17 2.29
N ASN A 379 12.68 9.64 1.17
CA ASN A 379 13.49 8.84 0.25
C ASN A 379 14.09 9.73 -0.84
N ALA A 380 15.38 9.99 -0.69
CA ALA A 380 16.27 10.34 -1.78
C ALA A 380 16.57 9.06 -2.58
N MET A 381 15.77 8.72 -3.60
CA MET A 381 16.46 8.14 -4.76
C MET A 381 17.43 9.23 -5.20
N SER A 382 18.72 8.90 -5.08
CA SER A 382 19.82 9.86 -5.11
C SER A 382 19.65 10.86 -6.25
N LEU A 383 19.30 12.09 -5.90
CA LEU A 383 19.36 13.22 -6.83
C LEU A 383 20.82 13.68 -7.05
N ALA A 384 21.79 12.90 -6.59
CA ALA A 384 23.21 13.19 -6.77
C ALA A 384 23.67 12.71 -8.15
N LEU A 385 23.73 13.63 -9.11
CA LEU A 385 24.93 13.70 -9.93
C LEU A 385 25.85 14.68 -9.21
N ALA A 386 27.00 14.18 -8.74
CA ALA A 386 27.98 14.95 -7.98
C ALA A 386 28.40 16.23 -8.73
N PRO A 387 28.78 17.31 -8.02
CA PRO A 387 29.37 18.48 -8.66
C PRO A 387 30.64 18.06 -9.41
N GLY A 388 30.54 17.98 -10.73
CA GLY A 388 31.67 17.83 -11.64
C GLY A 388 32.15 19.21 -12.09
N ASN A 389 33.45 19.36 -12.27
CA ASN A 389 33.99 20.53 -12.98
C ASN A 389 33.77 20.30 -14.49
N PHE A 390 32.63 20.75 -14.99
CA PHE A 390 32.27 20.58 -16.40
C PHE A 390 32.83 21.74 -17.23
N PRO A 391 33.43 21.47 -18.41
CA PRO A 391 33.85 22.51 -19.34
C PRO A 391 32.68 23.41 -19.71
N LEU A 392 32.93 24.73 -19.72
CA LEU A 392 31.96 25.72 -20.15
C LEU A 392 32.09 25.99 -21.66
N VAL A 393 30.97 25.94 -22.36
CA VAL A 393 30.84 26.26 -23.78
C VAL A 393 29.80 27.36 -23.94
N LYS A 394 30.13 28.41 -24.69
CA LYS A 394 29.16 29.47 -25.02
C LYS A 394 28.47 29.14 -26.33
N THR A 395 27.21 29.52 -26.49
CA THR A 395 26.47 29.33 -27.74
C THR A 395 27.19 29.93 -28.95
N VAL A 396 27.82 31.10 -28.76
CA VAL A 396 28.63 31.78 -29.79
C VAL A 396 29.85 30.96 -30.25
N ASP A 397 30.37 30.10 -29.37
CA ASP A 397 31.54 29.26 -29.67
C ASP A 397 31.16 28.04 -30.52
N LEU A 398 29.89 27.61 -30.49
CA LEU A 398 29.41 26.46 -31.27
C LEU A 398 29.46 26.70 -32.77
N LYS A 399 29.34 27.96 -33.21
CA LYS A 399 29.34 28.37 -34.64
C LYS A 399 30.73 28.34 -35.27
N LYS A 400 31.80 28.07 -34.50
CA LYS A 400 33.19 28.11 -34.98
C LYS A 400 33.45 27.03 -36.06
N PRO A 401 34.38 27.31 -37.00
CA PRO A 401 34.82 26.32 -37.99
C PRO A 401 35.35 25.04 -37.31
N GLY A 402 34.89 23.87 -37.76
CA GLY A 402 35.28 22.56 -37.21
C GLY A 402 34.18 21.85 -36.42
N ASN A 403 33.10 22.55 -36.03
CA ASN A 403 31.92 21.91 -35.48
C ASN A 403 31.05 21.30 -36.60
N ASN A 404 31.02 19.97 -36.67
CA ASN A 404 30.19 19.21 -37.62
C ASN A 404 28.87 18.73 -37.02
N GLU A 405 28.61 19.04 -35.75
CA GLU A 405 27.41 18.67 -35.02
C GLU A 405 26.27 19.63 -35.35
N TRP A 406 25.04 19.24 -35.01
CA TRP A 406 23.87 20.10 -35.21
C TRP A 406 23.90 21.37 -34.34
N THR A 407 24.61 21.29 -33.20
CA THR A 407 24.78 22.37 -32.22
C THR A 407 25.45 23.62 -32.81
N ARG A 408 26.12 23.53 -33.96
CA ARG A 408 26.68 24.72 -34.65
C ARG A 408 25.63 25.75 -35.06
N TYR A 409 24.37 25.34 -35.17
CA TYR A 409 23.22 26.19 -35.49
C TYR A 409 22.38 26.50 -34.25
N PHE A 410 22.86 26.21 -33.04
CA PHE A 410 22.05 26.24 -31.83
C PHE A 410 21.35 27.60 -31.61
N GLU A 411 22.06 28.72 -31.74
CA GLU A 411 21.45 30.06 -31.58
C GLU A 411 20.33 30.32 -32.59
N ASP A 412 20.56 29.92 -33.85
CA ASP A 412 19.60 30.13 -34.94
C ASP A 412 18.36 29.21 -34.78
N LEU A 413 18.51 28.06 -34.12
CA LEU A 413 17.45 27.06 -33.89
C LEU A 413 16.81 27.18 -32.51
N TRP A 414 17.37 27.98 -31.59
CA TRP A 414 16.97 28.04 -30.18
C TRP A 414 15.48 28.33 -29.96
N PRO A 415 14.84 29.29 -30.66
CA PRO A 415 13.42 29.57 -30.47
C PRO A 415 12.54 28.35 -30.77
N ALA A 416 12.85 27.63 -31.84
CA ALA A 416 12.16 26.41 -32.23
C ALA A 416 12.43 25.24 -31.25
N ILE A 417 13.69 25.09 -30.82
CA ILE A 417 14.07 24.09 -29.80
C ILE A 417 13.27 24.30 -28.52
N ASN A 418 13.21 25.54 -28.03
CA ASN A 418 12.49 25.88 -26.81
C ASN A 418 10.98 25.58 -26.93
N ALA A 419 10.35 25.97 -28.06
CA ALA A 419 8.95 25.63 -28.32
C ALA A 419 8.71 24.11 -28.33
N CYS A 420 9.60 23.36 -28.97
CA CYS A 420 9.49 21.90 -29.05
C CYS A 420 9.75 21.17 -27.74
N ILE A 421 10.54 21.74 -26.83
CA ILE A 421 10.73 21.19 -25.47
C ILE A 421 9.44 21.36 -24.66
N VAL A 422 8.82 22.55 -24.74
CA VAL A 422 7.58 22.87 -24.01
C VAL A 422 6.40 22.00 -24.47
N GLU A 423 6.29 21.79 -25.78
CA GLU A 423 5.18 21.02 -26.38
C GLU A 423 5.41 19.50 -26.36
N ASN A 424 6.57 19.04 -25.87
CA ASN A 424 6.89 17.62 -25.88
C ASN A 424 6.04 16.81 -24.90
N PRO A 425 5.52 15.64 -25.29
CA PRO A 425 4.87 14.74 -24.35
C PRO A 425 5.88 14.07 -23.40
N GLY A 426 5.77 14.34 -22.10
CA GLY A 426 6.53 13.65 -21.04
C GLY A 426 7.62 14.50 -20.40
N ASP A 427 8.23 13.97 -19.34
CA ASP A 427 9.17 14.72 -18.50
C ASP A 427 10.63 14.51 -18.92
N LEU A 428 11.55 15.35 -18.43
CA LEU A 428 13.01 15.24 -18.65
C LEU A 428 13.41 15.25 -20.14
N VAL A 429 12.72 16.06 -20.93
CA VAL A 429 12.91 16.17 -22.37
C VAL A 429 14.33 16.62 -22.70
N SER A 430 15.00 15.88 -23.57
CA SER A 430 16.27 16.25 -24.17
C SER A 430 16.16 16.25 -25.69
N VAL A 431 16.96 17.08 -26.34
CA VAL A 431 17.02 17.21 -27.80
C VAL A 431 18.15 16.33 -28.32
N LEU A 432 17.76 15.31 -29.08
CA LEU A 432 18.67 14.39 -29.79
C LEU A 432 19.26 15.02 -31.05
N LYS A 433 18.50 15.91 -31.70
CA LYS A 433 18.92 16.63 -32.91
C LYS A 433 17.95 17.77 -33.20
N ALA A 434 18.46 18.90 -33.69
CA ALA A 434 17.65 19.93 -34.35
C ALA A 434 18.19 20.22 -35.75
N TRP A 435 17.32 20.51 -36.71
CA TRP A 435 17.72 20.81 -38.08
C TRP A 435 16.74 21.79 -38.76
N PRO A 436 17.24 22.70 -39.62
CA PRO A 436 16.37 23.49 -40.46
C PRO A 436 15.70 22.61 -41.52
N THR A 437 14.45 22.93 -41.85
CA THR A 437 13.73 22.32 -42.97
C THR A 437 13.40 23.37 -44.02
N ASN A 438 12.72 22.96 -45.09
CA ASN A 438 12.24 23.92 -46.10
C ASN A 438 11.24 24.91 -45.50
N HIS A 439 11.09 26.07 -46.13
CA HIS A 439 10.07 27.07 -45.82
C HIS A 439 10.16 27.73 -44.43
N GLY A 440 11.35 27.84 -43.83
CA GLY A 440 11.53 28.54 -42.55
C GLY A 440 10.99 27.77 -41.34
N MET A 441 10.87 26.46 -41.47
CA MET A 441 10.49 25.55 -40.39
C MET A 441 11.75 24.87 -39.82
N VAL A 442 11.65 24.40 -38.58
CA VAL A 442 12.72 23.67 -37.87
C VAL A 442 12.14 22.38 -37.32
N GLY A 443 12.84 21.28 -37.60
CA GLY A 443 12.57 19.98 -37.01
C GLY A 443 13.44 19.76 -35.77
N VAL A 444 12.85 19.22 -34.71
CA VAL A 444 13.52 18.90 -33.44
C VAL A 444 13.16 17.48 -33.04
N ARG A 445 14.15 16.59 -33.02
CA ARG A 445 14.05 15.22 -32.48
C ARG A 445 14.34 15.28 -31.00
N THR A 446 13.39 14.82 -30.19
CA THR A 446 13.44 14.84 -28.73
C THR A 446 13.35 13.43 -28.17
N VAL A 447 13.78 13.27 -26.92
CA VAL A 447 13.57 12.08 -26.10
C VAL A 447 13.13 12.50 -24.70
N ASN A 448 12.13 11.83 -24.15
CA ASN A 448 11.67 12.06 -22.77
C ASN A 448 12.27 11.01 -21.81
N GLY A 449 12.05 11.20 -20.51
CA GLY A 449 12.57 10.33 -19.44
C GLY A 449 12.08 8.87 -19.50
N ASN A 450 11.00 8.61 -20.24
CA ASN A 450 10.47 7.25 -20.47
C ASN A 450 11.06 6.59 -21.73
N GLY A 451 11.99 7.26 -22.43
CA GLY A 451 12.61 6.79 -23.66
C GLY A 451 11.76 7.01 -24.91
N GLY A 452 10.62 7.69 -24.82
CA GLY A 452 9.79 8.05 -25.96
C GLY A 452 10.49 9.10 -26.82
N ARG A 453 10.60 8.84 -28.13
CA ARG A 453 11.24 9.74 -29.11
C ARG A 453 10.16 10.45 -29.94
N TYR A 454 10.28 11.76 -30.11
CA TYR A 454 9.29 12.54 -30.85
C TYR A 454 9.97 13.48 -31.86
N ASP A 455 9.34 13.62 -33.02
CA ASP A 455 9.63 14.69 -33.97
C ASP A 455 8.69 15.86 -33.71
N CYS A 456 9.28 17.03 -33.50
CA CYS A 456 8.56 18.28 -33.39
C CYS A 456 8.89 19.19 -34.57
N LEU A 457 7.87 19.73 -35.23
CA LEU A 457 8.02 20.68 -36.33
C LEU A 457 7.37 22.01 -35.97
N VAL A 458 8.12 23.10 -36.05
CA VAL A 458 7.69 24.46 -35.66
C VAL A 458 8.37 25.52 -36.53
N PRO A 459 7.79 26.71 -36.73
CA PRO A 459 8.48 27.82 -37.39
C PRO A 459 9.81 28.17 -36.71
N SER A 460 10.79 28.65 -37.50
CA SER A 460 12.15 28.92 -37.00
C SER A 460 12.24 29.98 -35.92
N ASP A 461 11.26 30.89 -35.85
CA ASP A 461 11.14 31.90 -34.80
C ASP A 461 10.47 31.36 -33.53
N GLY A 462 10.06 30.09 -33.52
CA GLY A 462 9.38 29.43 -32.39
C GLY A 462 7.94 29.91 -32.18
N PHE A 463 7.41 30.79 -33.03
CA PHE A 463 6.06 31.32 -32.91
C PHE A 463 5.09 30.52 -33.78
N GLY A 464 4.00 30.03 -33.16
CA GLY A 464 2.96 29.26 -33.84
C GLY A 464 2.70 27.92 -33.16
N THR A 465 1.92 27.07 -33.80
CA THR A 465 1.62 25.73 -33.28
C THR A 465 2.79 24.80 -33.58
N ALA A 466 3.37 24.20 -32.54
CA ALA A 466 4.30 23.09 -32.71
C ALA A 466 3.53 21.80 -32.99
N HIS A 467 3.99 21.02 -33.96
CA HIS A 467 3.40 19.73 -34.29
C HIS A 467 4.33 18.62 -33.84
N THR A 468 3.88 17.80 -32.89
CA THR A 468 4.67 16.70 -32.32
C THR A 468 4.13 15.34 -32.73
N GLU A 469 4.99 14.45 -33.21
CA GLU A 469 4.66 13.08 -33.59
C GLU A 469 5.61 12.07 -32.93
N LEU A 470 5.07 10.95 -32.45
CA LEU A 470 5.87 9.86 -31.90
C LEU A 470 6.67 9.17 -33.00
N VAL A 471 7.94 8.89 -32.74
CA VAL A 471 8.85 8.20 -33.66
C VAL A 471 9.12 6.78 -33.18
N GLU A 472 9.01 5.81 -34.09
CA GLU A 472 9.34 4.42 -33.79
C GLU A 472 10.81 4.24 -33.39
N ALA A 473 11.01 3.64 -32.22
CA ALA A 473 12.27 3.71 -31.48
C ALA A 473 13.45 2.97 -32.15
N THR A 474 13.22 2.01 -33.04
CA THR A 474 14.24 1.04 -33.49
C THR A 474 14.69 1.17 -34.94
N THR A 475 13.98 1.92 -35.79
CA THR A 475 14.20 1.93 -37.25
C THR A 475 14.42 3.31 -37.85
N ASN A 476 13.89 4.37 -37.23
CA ASN A 476 13.98 5.73 -37.73
C ASN A 476 15.02 6.53 -36.93
N ILE A 477 16.30 6.42 -37.30
CA ILE A 477 17.41 7.16 -36.69
C ILE A 477 17.97 8.16 -37.71
N LEU A 478 17.97 9.44 -37.35
CA LEU A 478 18.51 10.48 -38.23
C LEU A 478 20.05 10.45 -38.24
N PRO A 479 20.70 10.84 -39.35
CA PRO A 479 22.16 10.95 -39.38
C PRO A 479 22.68 11.89 -38.29
N GLY A 480 23.60 11.44 -37.46
CA GLY A 480 24.15 12.23 -36.34
C GLY A 480 23.16 12.49 -35.20
N GLU A 481 22.04 11.78 -35.16
CA GLU A 481 21.16 11.76 -33.99
C GLU A 481 21.89 11.16 -32.79
N ASN A 482 21.68 11.72 -31.60
CA ASN A 482 22.26 11.23 -30.33
C ASN A 482 23.79 11.27 -30.24
N GLN A 483 24.49 11.85 -31.24
CA GLN A 483 25.92 12.14 -31.11
C GLN A 483 26.18 13.21 -30.06
N VAL A 484 25.32 14.24 -30.05
CA VAL A 484 25.28 15.28 -29.02
C VAL A 484 23.84 15.53 -28.64
N LEU A 485 23.57 15.31 -27.36
CA LEU A 485 22.29 15.57 -26.74
C LEU A 485 22.33 16.96 -26.10
N PHE A 486 21.35 17.81 -26.39
CA PHE A 486 21.11 18.99 -25.58
C PHE A 486 20.05 18.67 -24.53
N THR A 487 20.41 18.79 -23.26
CA THR A 487 19.45 18.70 -22.15
C THR A 487 19.23 20.10 -21.61
N PRO A 488 17.99 20.62 -21.57
CA PRO A 488 17.69 21.92 -21.00
C PRO A 488 18.25 22.08 -19.59
N ALA A 489 18.46 23.33 -19.14
CA ALA A 489 18.91 23.59 -17.78
C ALA A 489 17.98 22.94 -16.74
N ASN A 490 16.69 22.78 -17.06
CA ASN A 490 15.72 22.09 -16.21
C ASN A 490 15.64 20.55 -16.43
N GLY A 491 16.49 19.96 -17.26
CA GLY A 491 16.56 18.52 -17.48
C GLY A 491 17.66 17.84 -16.65
N ALA A 492 17.74 16.52 -16.75
CA ALA A 492 18.85 15.72 -16.23
C ALA A 492 19.65 15.17 -17.40
N TYR A 493 20.93 15.56 -17.52
CA TYR A 493 21.78 15.04 -18.58
C TYR A 493 22.00 13.52 -18.40
N PRO A 494 22.21 12.76 -19.49
CA PRO A 494 22.36 11.30 -19.41
C PRO A 494 23.58 10.90 -18.58
N GLY A 495 23.44 9.96 -17.65
CA GLY A 495 24.58 9.42 -16.90
C GLY A 495 25.34 8.30 -17.63
N GLY A 496 26.45 7.85 -17.02
CA GLY A 496 27.23 6.69 -17.47
C GLY A 496 28.51 7.03 -18.22
N ASP A 497 29.44 6.08 -18.28
CA ASP A 497 30.80 6.28 -18.80
C ASP A 497 30.85 6.63 -20.31
N CYS A 498 29.73 6.47 -21.01
CA CYS A 498 29.59 6.78 -22.42
C CYS A 498 29.44 8.27 -22.72
N PHE A 499 29.10 9.10 -21.73
CA PHE A 499 28.81 10.51 -21.97
C PHE A 499 29.88 11.43 -21.38
N SER A 500 30.23 12.45 -22.16
CA SER A 500 31.03 13.60 -21.72
C SER A 500 30.11 14.82 -21.70
N HIS A 501 30.14 15.61 -20.63
CA HIS A 501 29.22 16.72 -20.43
C HIS A 501 29.92 18.06 -20.43
N GLU A 502 29.30 19.03 -21.11
CA GLU A 502 29.71 20.42 -21.15
C GLU A 502 28.51 21.30 -20.72
N ARG A 503 28.80 22.39 -20.02
CA ARG A 503 27.81 23.40 -19.67
C ARG A 503 27.62 24.33 -20.85
N LEU A 504 26.38 24.53 -21.29
CA LEU A 504 26.04 25.48 -22.34
C LEU A 504 25.52 26.77 -21.74
N GLU A 505 26.20 27.88 -22.03
CA GLU A 505 25.76 29.23 -21.65
C GLU A 505 25.43 30.08 -22.87
N GLN A 506 24.36 30.87 -22.74
CA GLN A 506 23.99 31.94 -23.66
C GLN A 506 23.97 33.24 -22.87
N ASP A 507 24.75 34.24 -23.32
CA ASP A 507 24.82 35.56 -22.68
C ASP A 507 25.14 35.53 -21.16
N GLY A 508 25.94 34.54 -20.73
CA GLY A 508 26.29 34.33 -19.32
C GLY A 508 25.20 33.65 -18.49
N VAL A 509 24.12 33.20 -19.12
CA VAL A 509 23.05 32.41 -18.51
C VAL A 509 23.24 30.95 -18.89
N PHE A 510 23.23 30.08 -17.88
CA PHE A 510 23.24 28.63 -18.10
C PHE A 510 21.90 28.18 -18.69
N ILE A 511 21.92 27.64 -19.90
CA ILE A 511 20.71 27.23 -20.64
C ILE A 511 20.55 25.71 -20.76
N GLY A 512 21.60 24.94 -20.47
CA GLY A 512 21.53 23.48 -20.44
C GLY A 512 22.87 22.79 -20.63
N TRP A 513 22.82 21.50 -20.88
CA TRP A 513 23.97 20.62 -21.01
C TRP A 513 24.12 20.15 -22.44
N LEU A 514 25.35 20.11 -22.93
CA LEU A 514 25.70 19.33 -24.10
C LEU A 514 26.33 18.01 -23.62
N SER A 515 25.73 16.90 -24.00
CA SER A 515 26.20 15.57 -23.64
C SER A 515 26.63 14.82 -24.89
N HIS A 516 27.94 14.68 -25.07
CA HIS A 516 28.53 13.96 -26.20
C HIS A 516 28.58 12.48 -25.91
N ASN A 517 27.90 11.70 -26.76
CA ASN A 517 27.92 10.25 -26.69
C ASN A 517 29.18 9.71 -27.36
N ARG A 518 30.09 9.15 -26.58
CA ARG A 518 31.37 8.57 -27.04
C ARG A 518 31.25 7.10 -27.44
N CYS A 519 30.13 6.45 -27.13
CA CYS A 519 29.91 5.02 -27.38
C CYS A 519 29.15 4.73 -28.68
N THR A 520 28.54 5.74 -29.29
CA THR A 520 27.87 5.64 -30.59
C THR A 520 28.83 6.06 -31.70
N SER A 521 29.75 5.16 -32.07
CA SER A 521 30.59 5.27 -33.27
C SER A 521 30.04 4.42 -34.40
#